data_AF-A0A929V199-F1
#
_entry.id   AF-A0A929V199-F1
#
_cell.length_a   1.000
_cell.length_b   1.000
_cell.length_c   1.000
_cell.angle_alpha   90.00
_cell.angle_beta   90.00
_cell.angle_gamma   90.00
#
_symmetry.space_group_name_H-M   'P 1'
#
loop_
_entity.id
_entity.type
_entity.pdbx_description
1 polymer ?
#
loop_
_entity_poly.entity_id
_entity_poly.type
_entity_poly.pdbx_seq_one_letter_code
_entity_poly.pdbx_strand_id
1 'polypeptide(L)'
;MKVLPIVVAGAKFLQDYSKSRALDYGAGTGRNSIYLANLGIDVMAVDQNIEELEKLAINNKMIHPVKADLRDWEIQGKFDLVVATNVLQFFDNNTATRCLNDMTNCLNSNGVLCLTYILDKKISLPVGFEEILTAKFEMINSETKVIQ
;
A
#
# COMPACT_ATOMS: atom_id res chain seq x y z
N MET A 1 13.68 11.33 -1.89
CA MET A 1 12.35 11.74 -1.37
C MET A 1 12.12 11.05 -0.02
N LYS A 2 11.62 11.72 1.02
CA LYS A 2 11.44 11.12 2.36
C LYS A 2 10.23 10.18 2.40
N VAL A 3 10.34 9.05 3.11
CA VAL A 3 9.23 8.11 3.37
C VAL A 3 8.10 8.83 4.12
N LEU A 4 6.85 8.52 3.82
CA LEU A 4 5.72 9.15 4.48
C LEU A 4 5.60 8.69 5.95
N PRO A 5 5.26 9.58 6.90
CA PRO A 5 5.15 9.22 8.32
C PRO A 5 4.17 8.08 8.61
N ILE A 6 3.10 7.94 7.82
CA ILE A 6 2.13 6.84 7.97
C ILE A 6 2.77 5.47 7.75
N VAL A 7 3.72 5.35 6.81
CA VAL A 7 4.42 4.08 6.55
C VAL A 7 5.35 3.74 7.71
N VAL A 8 6.04 4.76 8.25
CA VAL A 8 6.90 4.62 9.43
C VAL A 8 6.06 4.23 10.66
N ALA A 9 4.88 4.81 10.84
CA ALA A 9 3.99 4.50 11.93
C ALA A 9 3.40 3.08 11.79
N GLY A 10 2.92 2.71 10.60
CA GLY A 10 2.35 1.40 10.32
C GLY A 10 3.34 0.26 10.53
N ALA A 11 4.60 0.44 10.12
CA ALA A 11 5.64 -0.55 10.37
C ALA A 11 5.82 -0.86 11.87
N LYS A 12 5.64 0.13 12.76
CA LYS A 12 5.79 -0.08 14.23
C LYS A 12 4.72 -0.97 14.86
N PHE A 13 3.62 -1.23 14.15
CA PHE A 13 2.59 -2.18 14.61
C PHE A 13 2.97 -3.64 14.32
N LEU A 14 4.00 -3.88 13.50
CA LEU A 14 4.50 -5.23 13.24
C LEU A 14 5.34 -5.73 14.42
N GLN A 15 5.09 -6.97 14.85
CA GLN A 15 5.75 -7.55 16.03
C GLN A 15 7.19 -8.02 15.75
N ASP A 16 7.43 -8.60 14.57
CA ASP A 16 8.73 -9.13 14.16
C ASP A 16 8.95 -8.88 12.66
N TYR A 17 9.76 -7.87 12.35
CA TYR A 17 10.02 -7.46 10.97
C TYR A 17 10.58 -8.58 10.11
N SER A 18 11.42 -9.46 10.68
CA SER A 18 12.07 -10.55 9.93
C SER A 18 11.12 -11.67 9.51
N LYS A 19 9.93 -11.70 10.09
CA LYS A 19 8.84 -12.64 9.76
C LYS A 19 7.64 -11.96 9.13
N SER A 20 7.70 -10.64 8.96
CA SER A 20 6.61 -9.88 8.36
C SER A 20 6.77 -9.77 6.86
N ARG A 21 5.63 -9.80 6.17
CA ARG A 21 5.55 -9.58 4.74
C ARG A 21 4.74 -8.32 4.44
N ALA A 22 5.28 -7.46 3.57
CA ALA A 22 4.63 -6.23 3.16
C ALA A 22 4.31 -6.21 1.66
N LEU A 23 3.23 -5.52 1.31
CA LEU A 23 2.86 -5.16 -0.06
C LEU A 23 2.96 -3.64 -0.23
N ASP A 24 3.83 -3.18 -1.12
CA ASP A 24 3.88 -1.80 -1.60
C ASP A 24 3.07 -1.73 -2.90
N TYR A 25 1.77 -1.44 -2.76
CA TYR A 25 0.78 -1.42 -3.84
C TYR A 25 0.84 -0.07 -4.54
N GLY A 26 1.38 0.00 -5.76
CA GLY A 26 1.71 1.27 -6.43
C GLY A 26 3.06 1.82 -5.98
N ALA A 27 4.09 0.98 -6.06
CA ALA A 27 5.41 1.24 -5.48
C ALA A 27 6.22 2.36 -6.17
N GLY A 28 5.92 2.65 -7.45
CA GLY A 28 6.71 3.55 -8.30
C GLY A 28 8.21 3.27 -8.22
N THR A 29 8.99 4.28 -7.83
CA THR A 29 10.46 4.19 -7.69
C THR A 29 10.91 3.45 -6.42
N GLY A 30 9.98 2.94 -5.61
CA GLY A 30 10.26 2.03 -4.50
C GLY A 30 10.69 2.70 -3.20
N ARG A 31 10.36 3.98 -3.00
CA ARG A 31 10.71 4.71 -1.76
C ARG A 31 10.26 3.96 -0.49
N ASN A 32 9.02 3.47 -0.45
CA ASN A 32 8.50 2.75 0.71
C ASN A 32 9.11 1.34 0.76
N SER A 33 9.16 0.66 -0.39
CA SER A 33 9.78 -0.66 -0.52
C SER A 33 11.20 -0.73 0.05
N ILE A 34 12.07 0.21 -0.32
CA ILE A 34 13.46 0.27 0.15
C ILE A 34 13.51 0.49 1.66
N TYR A 35 12.65 1.37 2.18
CA TYR A 35 12.58 1.63 3.62
C TYR A 35 12.18 0.38 4.41
N LEU A 36 11.10 -0.29 4.00
CA LEU A 36 10.60 -1.49 4.66
C LEU A 36 11.61 -2.65 4.57
N ALA A 37 12.20 -2.85 3.40
CA ALA A 37 13.25 -3.84 3.20
C ALA A 37 14.47 -3.61 4.11
N ASN A 38 14.86 -2.34 4.32
CA ASN A 38 15.95 -2.00 5.24
C ASN A 38 15.62 -2.28 6.72
N LEU A 39 14.34 -2.45 7.07
CA LEU A 39 13.92 -2.93 8.38
C LEU A 39 13.98 -4.46 8.50
N GLY A 40 14.26 -5.17 7.40
CA GLY A 40 14.27 -6.64 7.33
C GLY A 40 12.91 -7.27 6.98
N ILE A 41 11.94 -6.47 6.51
CA ILE A 41 10.62 -6.93 6.07
C ILE A 41 10.71 -7.48 4.65
N ASP A 42 10.03 -8.59 4.37
CA ASP A 42 9.88 -9.16 3.02
C ASP A 42 8.86 -8.35 2.20
N VAL A 43 9.31 -7.62 1.18
CA VAL A 43 8.47 -6.66 0.44
C VAL A 43 8.18 -7.13 -0.97
N MET A 44 6.89 -7.33 -1.28
CA MET A 44 6.39 -7.35 -2.65
C MET A 44 6.05 -5.93 -3.09
N ALA A 45 6.65 -5.46 -4.19
CA ALA A 45 6.47 -4.11 -4.70
C ALA A 45 5.85 -4.17 -6.08
N VAL A 46 4.70 -3.53 -6.30
CA VAL A 46 3.93 -3.67 -7.54
C VAL A 46 3.66 -2.31 -8.15
N ASP A 47 4.05 -2.11 -9.40
CA ASP A 47 3.74 -0.91 -10.18
C ASP A 47 3.89 -1.20 -11.68
N GLN A 48 3.24 -0.41 -12.53
CA GLN A 48 3.43 -0.48 -13.98
C GLN A 48 4.76 0.18 -14.41
N ASN A 49 5.28 1.11 -13.60
CA ASN A 49 6.51 1.88 -13.81
C ASN A 49 7.54 1.57 -12.70
N ILE A 50 8.09 0.35 -12.70
CA ILE A 50 8.91 -0.18 -11.60
C ILE A 50 10.40 -0.36 -11.95
N GLU A 51 10.84 0.07 -13.14
CA GLU A 51 12.15 -0.22 -13.70
C GLU A 51 13.32 0.28 -12.84
N GLU A 52 13.15 1.41 -12.15
CA GLU A 52 14.16 1.91 -11.23
C GLU A 52 14.31 1.01 -10.00
N LEU A 53 13.20 0.51 -9.46
CA LEU A 53 13.21 -0.38 -8.31
C LEU A 53 13.76 -1.77 -8.68
N GLU A 54 13.46 -2.27 -9.87
CA GLU A 54 14.03 -3.53 -10.37
C GLU A 54 15.56 -3.52 -10.34
N LYS A 55 16.19 -2.42 -10.77
CA LYS A 55 17.65 -2.26 -10.74
C LYS A 55 18.20 -2.26 -9.32
N LEU A 56 17.48 -1.63 -8.38
CA LEU A 56 17.90 -1.57 -6.97
C LEU A 56 17.72 -2.92 -6.27
N ALA A 57 16.68 -3.67 -6.61
CA ALA A 57 16.36 -4.97 -6.02
C ALA A 57 17.41 -6.05 -6.34
N ILE A 58 18.22 -5.89 -7.39
CA ILE A 58 19.34 -6.82 -7.72
C ILE A 58 20.25 -7.04 -6.51
N ASN A 59 20.46 -6.01 -5.69
CA ASN A 59 21.33 -6.06 -4.51
C ASN A 59 20.55 -6.17 -3.19
N ASN A 60 19.23 -6.28 -3.23
CA ASN A 60 18.39 -6.37 -2.04
C ASN A 60 17.38 -7.52 -2.18
N LYS A 61 17.69 -8.65 -1.53
CA LYS A 61 16.87 -9.88 -1.57
C LYS A 61 15.52 -9.75 -0.88
N MET A 62 15.29 -8.67 -0.12
CA MET A 62 14.03 -8.42 0.58
C MET A 62 13.02 -7.64 -0.27
N ILE A 63 13.37 -7.27 -1.50
CA ILE A 63 12.47 -6.57 -2.42
C ILE A 63 12.17 -7.48 -3.60
N HIS A 64 10.89 -7.68 -3.86
CA HIS A 64 10.35 -8.48 -4.95
C HIS A 64 9.49 -7.59 -5.86
N PRO A 65 10.10 -6.95 -6.87
CA PRO A 65 9.37 -6.11 -7.81
C PRO A 65 8.48 -6.95 -8.72
N VAL A 66 7.29 -6.43 -9.01
CA VAL A 66 6.33 -6.99 -9.97
C VAL A 66 5.86 -5.87 -10.87
N LYS A 67 6.25 -5.94 -12.14
CA LYS A 67 5.77 -5.01 -13.15
C LYS A 67 4.36 -5.39 -13.60
N ALA A 68 3.35 -4.66 -13.14
CA ALA A 68 1.96 -4.96 -13.46
C ALA A 68 1.06 -3.71 -13.41
N ASP A 69 0.00 -3.73 -14.19
CA ASP A 69 -1.08 -2.75 -14.12
C ASP A 69 -2.08 -3.15 -13.04
N LEU A 70 -2.22 -2.33 -12.01
CA LEU A 70 -3.12 -2.59 -10.88
C LEU A 70 -4.61 -2.63 -11.27
N ARG A 71 -4.97 -2.16 -12.47
CA ARG A 71 -6.32 -2.31 -13.04
C ARG A 71 -6.67 -3.77 -13.35
N ASP A 72 -5.69 -4.58 -13.70
CA ASP A 72 -5.90 -5.98 -14.11
C ASP A 72 -5.11 -6.97 -13.25
N TRP A 73 -4.39 -6.49 -12.23
CA TRP A 73 -3.58 -7.31 -11.36
C TRP A 73 -4.30 -7.65 -10.05
N GLU A 74 -4.29 -8.93 -9.68
CA GLU A 74 -4.89 -9.44 -8.45
C GLU A 74 -3.81 -9.74 -7.40
N ILE A 75 -4.11 -9.39 -6.15
CA ILE A 75 -3.20 -9.66 -5.04
C ILE A 75 -3.19 -11.15 -4.72
N GLN A 76 -2.00 -11.76 -4.80
CA GLN A 76 -1.80 -13.18 -4.45
C GLN A 76 -1.07 -13.31 -3.11
N GLY A 77 -1.69 -14.06 -2.20
CA GLY A 77 -1.14 -14.34 -0.87
C GLY A 77 -1.63 -13.39 0.22
N LYS A 78 -0.94 -13.43 1.37
CA LYS A 78 -1.27 -12.66 2.56
C LYS A 78 -0.11 -11.78 3.02
N PHE A 79 -0.44 -10.68 3.68
CA PHE A 79 0.50 -9.65 4.11
C PHE A 79 0.17 -9.16 5.52
N ASP A 80 1.21 -8.76 6.26
CA ASP A 80 1.08 -8.14 7.59
C ASP A 80 1.00 -6.61 7.49
N LEU A 81 1.52 -6.05 6.40
CA LEU A 81 1.45 -4.63 6.09
C LEU A 81 1.11 -4.42 4.61
N VAL A 82 0.11 -3.61 4.32
CA VAL A 82 -0.17 -3.13 2.97
C VAL A 82 0.00 -1.61 2.95
N VAL A 83 0.77 -1.10 1.99
CA VAL A 83 1.01 0.31 1.79
C VAL A 83 0.47 0.71 0.42
N ALA A 84 -0.39 1.71 0.38
CA ALA A 84 -0.87 2.33 -0.84
C ALA A 84 -0.87 3.84 -0.65
N THR A 85 0.19 4.50 -1.12
CA THR A 85 0.38 5.94 -0.92
C THR A 85 0.09 6.70 -2.20
N ASN A 86 -1.07 7.38 -2.26
CA ASN A 86 -1.53 8.15 -3.41
C ASN A 86 -1.67 7.28 -4.67
N VAL A 87 -2.47 6.22 -4.56
CA VAL A 87 -2.66 5.24 -5.64
C VAL A 87 -4.08 5.29 -6.18
N LEU A 88 -5.07 5.27 -5.30
CA LEU A 88 -6.48 5.13 -5.67
C LEU A 88 -7.00 6.28 -6.55
N GLN A 89 -6.40 7.48 -6.47
CA GLN A 89 -6.79 8.63 -7.28
C GLN A 89 -6.36 8.53 -8.76
N PHE A 90 -5.78 7.42 -9.19
CA PHE A 90 -5.54 7.17 -10.62
C PHE A 90 -6.60 6.27 -11.26
N PHE A 91 -7.60 5.84 -10.49
CA PHE A 91 -8.61 4.87 -10.91
C PHE A 91 -10.02 5.45 -10.88
N ASP A 92 -10.92 4.85 -11.67
CA ASP A 92 -12.36 5.09 -11.52
C ASP A 92 -12.90 4.50 -10.21
N ASN A 93 -14.12 4.88 -9.83
CA ASN A 93 -14.71 4.46 -8.56
C ASN A 93 -14.78 2.93 -8.43
N ASN A 94 -15.10 2.20 -9.51
CA ASN A 94 -15.26 0.75 -9.46
C ASN A 94 -13.91 0.07 -9.22
N THR A 95 -12.89 0.49 -9.96
CA THR A 95 -11.53 -0.03 -9.85
C THR A 95 -10.95 0.31 -8.48
N ALA A 96 -11.08 1.57 -8.02
CA ALA A 96 -10.62 1.98 -6.70
C ALA A 96 -11.31 1.19 -5.57
N THR A 97 -12.63 0.93 -5.69
CA THR A 97 -13.38 0.11 -4.74
C THR A 97 -12.86 -1.32 -4.71
N ARG A 98 -12.63 -1.93 -5.88
CA ARG A 98 -12.07 -3.29 -5.98
C ARG A 98 -10.67 -3.34 -5.36
N CYS A 99 -9.77 -2.44 -5.74
CA CYS A 99 -8.41 -2.38 -5.21
C CYS A 99 -8.40 -2.24 -3.68
N LEU A 100 -9.28 -1.40 -3.12
CA LEU A 100 -9.42 -1.27 -1.66
C LEU A 100 -9.87 -2.59 -1.02
N ASN A 101 -10.88 -3.24 -1.60
CA ASN A 101 -11.33 -4.54 -1.11
C ASN A 101 -10.23 -5.59 -1.17
N ASP A 102 -9.47 -5.65 -2.26
CA ASP A 102 -8.37 -6.59 -2.42
C ASP A 102 -7.28 -6.35 -1.36
N MET A 103 -6.87 -5.09 -1.18
CA MET A 103 -5.88 -4.69 -0.16
C MET A 103 -6.34 -5.04 1.26
N THR A 104 -7.61 -4.83 1.58
CA THR A 104 -8.14 -5.18 2.91
C THR A 104 -8.27 -6.69 3.09
N ASN A 105 -8.64 -7.43 2.05
CA ASN A 105 -8.82 -8.88 2.10
C ASN A 105 -7.51 -9.65 2.10
N CYS A 106 -6.42 -9.08 1.57
CA CYS A 106 -5.11 -9.74 1.56
C CYS A 106 -4.34 -9.59 2.89
N LEU A 107 -4.84 -8.80 3.84
CA LEU A 107 -4.22 -8.70 5.15
C LEU A 107 -4.41 -9.99 5.97
N ASN A 108 -3.39 -10.32 6.75
CA ASN A 108 -3.47 -11.28 7.86
C ASN A 108 -4.30 -10.69 9.00
N SER A 109 -4.71 -11.56 9.95
CA SER A 109 -5.26 -11.10 11.21
C SER A 109 -4.29 -10.15 11.90
N ASN A 110 -4.77 -9.00 12.38
CA ASN A 110 -3.97 -7.89 12.92
C ASN A 110 -3.03 -7.21 11.91
N GLY A 111 -3.22 -7.46 10.62
CA GLY A 111 -2.48 -6.76 9.57
C GLY A 111 -2.86 -5.28 9.50
N VAL A 112 -1.93 -4.49 8.97
CA VAL A 112 -2.01 -3.02 8.96
C VAL A 112 -2.17 -2.52 7.54
N LEU A 113 -3.15 -1.65 7.30
CA LEU A 113 -3.29 -0.90 6.05
C LEU A 113 -2.80 0.55 6.25
N CYS A 114 -1.80 0.94 5.48
CA CYS A 114 -1.33 2.32 5.35
C CYS A 114 -1.83 2.93 4.05
N LEU A 115 -2.90 3.72 4.12
CA LEU A 115 -3.55 4.30 2.94
C LEU A 115 -3.47 5.83 2.98
N THR A 116 -2.97 6.43 1.88
CA THR A 116 -3.16 7.86 1.62
C THR A 116 -3.78 8.06 0.26
N TYR A 117 -4.65 9.05 0.16
CA TYR A 117 -5.34 9.40 -1.08
C TYR A 117 -5.51 10.90 -1.16
N ILE A 118 -5.72 11.39 -2.38
CA ILE A 118 -6.03 12.79 -2.66
C ILE A 118 -7.47 12.85 -3.13
N LEU A 119 -8.27 13.70 -2.48
CA LEU A 119 -9.60 14.06 -2.96
C LEU A 119 -9.48 15.31 -3.81
N ASP A 120 -9.86 15.21 -5.09
CA ASP A 120 -10.02 16.38 -5.95
C ASP A 120 -11.48 16.46 -6.45
N LYS A 121 -11.88 17.56 -7.09
CA LYS A 121 -13.26 17.73 -7.56
C LYS A 121 -13.71 16.71 -8.61
N LYS A 122 -12.78 15.94 -9.20
CA LYS A 122 -13.04 14.95 -10.25
C LYS A 122 -13.11 13.53 -9.70
N ILE A 123 -12.54 13.28 -8.51
CA ILE A 123 -12.39 11.95 -7.94
C ILE A 123 -13.09 11.90 -6.59
N SER A 124 -14.17 11.11 -6.55
CA SER A 124 -14.84 10.77 -5.30
C SER A 124 -14.13 9.59 -4.65
N LEU A 125 -14.25 9.49 -3.32
CA LEU A 125 -13.93 8.23 -2.66
C LEU A 125 -14.76 7.08 -3.28
N PRO A 126 -14.23 5.85 -3.28
CA PRO A 126 -15.02 4.64 -3.49
C PRO A 126 -16.37 4.71 -2.77
N VAL A 127 -17.43 4.21 -3.41
CA VAL A 127 -18.72 4.10 -2.73
C VAL A 127 -18.54 3.16 -1.53
N GLY A 128 -18.98 3.59 -0.36
CA GLY A 128 -18.83 2.79 0.86
C GLY A 128 -17.43 2.81 1.47
N PHE A 129 -16.55 3.74 1.08
CA PHE A 129 -15.14 3.76 1.49
C PHE A 129 -14.96 3.73 3.02
N GLU A 130 -15.66 4.62 3.73
CA GLU A 130 -15.58 4.69 5.19
C GLU A 130 -16.21 3.44 5.83
N GLU A 131 -17.30 2.91 5.29
CA GLU A 131 -17.90 1.67 5.77
C GLU A 131 -16.97 0.46 5.59
N ILE A 132 -16.27 0.35 4.45
CA ILE A 132 -15.30 -0.73 4.19
C ILE A 132 -14.16 -0.69 5.21
N LEU A 133 -13.65 0.51 5.50
CA LEU A 133 -12.55 0.69 6.44
C LEU A 133 -13.02 0.44 7.87
N THR A 134 -14.10 1.08 8.31
CA THR A 134 -14.58 0.99 9.70
C THR A 134 -15.18 -0.37 10.05
N ALA A 135 -15.73 -1.11 9.10
CA ALA A 135 -16.22 -2.47 9.34
C ALA A 135 -15.08 -3.49 9.55
N LYS A 136 -13.88 -3.21 9.03
CA LYS A 136 -12.75 -4.16 9.05
C LYS A 136 -11.59 -3.73 9.94
N PHE A 137 -11.47 -2.45 10.27
CA PHE A 137 -10.31 -1.89 10.95
C PHE A 137 -10.70 -0.94 12.08
N GLU A 138 -9.93 -1.00 13.16
CA GLU A 138 -9.82 0.10 14.10
C GLU A 138 -9.00 1.22 13.46
N MET A 139 -9.64 2.37 13.21
CA MET A 139 -9.00 3.51 12.54
C MET A 139 -8.22 4.36 13.54
N ILE A 140 -6.90 4.45 13.37
CA ILE A 140 -6.00 5.07 14.37
C ILE A 140 -5.66 6.55 14.03
N ASN A 141 -5.83 7.01 12.77
CA ASN A 141 -5.68 8.42 12.39
C ASN A 141 -6.42 8.73 11.07
N SER A 142 -7.54 9.46 11.11
CA SER A 142 -8.40 9.76 9.95
C SER A 142 -8.50 11.26 9.63
N GLU A 143 -7.40 12.02 9.74
CA GLU A 143 -7.42 13.44 9.35
C GLU A 143 -7.49 13.59 7.82
N THR A 144 -8.70 13.56 7.27
CA THR A 144 -8.96 14.00 5.88
C THR A 144 -8.98 15.53 5.86
N LYS A 145 -7.93 16.15 5.32
CA LYS A 145 -7.92 17.60 5.02
C LYS A 145 -8.26 17.83 3.56
N VAL A 146 -9.41 18.43 3.29
CA VAL A 146 -9.76 18.92 1.96
C VAL A 146 -8.89 20.14 1.68
N ILE A 147 -7.93 20.03 0.76
CA ILE A 147 -7.16 21.17 0.28
C ILE A 147 -8.06 21.87 -0.76
N GLN A 148 -8.58 23.05 -0.41
CA GLN A 148 -9.33 23.92 -1.32
C GLN A 148 -8.41 24.64 -2.30
#